data_AF-A0A317NJ20-F1
#
_entry.id   AF-A0A317NJ20-F1
#
_cell.length_a   1.000
_cell.length_b   1.000
_cell.length_c   1.000
_cell.angle_alpha   90.00
_cell.angle_beta   90.00
_cell.angle_gamma   90.00
#
_symmetry.space_group_name_H-M   'P 1'
#
loop_
_entity.id
_entity.type
_entity.pdbx_description
1 polymer ?
#
loop_
_entity_poly.entity_id
_entity_poly.type
_entity_poly.pdbx_seq_one_letter_code
_entity_poly.pdbx_strand_id
1 'polypeptide(L)'
;MNLADALYQLTPSPTLLLLIIAAIALVESLALIGLLVPGVVLITAAASLAGHQELALPAIILAAFVGAVVGDWISFWLGYTQHARVTRLWPLSRHPEWIARGARFFQRYGTLSVFFGRFVGPVRPVVPLIAGMLRMSPRAFSWANLASALLWAPAYVLPGYLLGRTWQQLFDVPPEMQAALVALAILLVALAVVFSWLRQQVSRSGRLYRLLALGARRHPVMRRLWLAGSATGRGELPLASWLLLILSLGGVSGWTLMVMQHGADGPLVMDARLHALFGYLATPWLETASQALARVGDTYGVLALVLPWGGWLLWRRRLDAFAHIGGGLGLIALLNTWGKAFFDRPRPGTPDYLTGSMAYPSAHSSTAVVLAGLAAAFIARELPHRQRHWVYWGAILFAVIMALSRLVIGVHWFSDLVGGALLGLVVCALVQLAWQARPRAPLAPCPWAWLGIGSLALVAARIAWLPPV
;
A
#
# COMPACT_ATOMS: atom_id res chain seq x y z
N MET A 1 16.50 22.94 -24.54
CA MET A 1 16.67 22.75 -23.08
C MET A 1 16.58 21.27 -22.81
N ASN A 2 17.63 20.67 -22.24
CA ASN A 2 17.63 19.23 -22.03
C ASN A 2 16.66 18.90 -20.88
N LEU A 3 16.02 17.72 -20.91
CA LEU A 3 15.04 17.34 -19.88
C LEU A 3 15.71 17.25 -18.50
N ALA A 4 17.01 16.98 -18.48
CA ALA A 4 17.88 17.09 -17.32
C ALA A 4 17.98 18.53 -16.78
N ASP A 5 18.13 19.55 -17.62
CA ASP A 5 18.18 20.96 -17.19
C ASP A 5 16.81 21.42 -16.64
N ALA A 6 15.73 20.98 -17.27
CA ALA A 6 14.37 21.25 -16.80
C ALA A 6 14.08 20.56 -15.45
N LEU A 7 14.58 19.34 -15.23
CA LEU A 7 14.47 18.62 -13.97
C LEU A 7 15.41 19.19 -12.89
N TYR A 8 16.60 19.67 -13.26
CA TYR A 8 17.52 20.34 -12.33
C TYR A 8 16.95 21.68 -11.85
N GLN A 9 16.21 22.39 -12.70
CA GLN A 9 15.42 23.57 -12.33
C GLN A 9 14.20 23.24 -11.46
N LEU A 10 13.73 21.98 -11.48
CA LEU A 10 12.66 21.48 -10.60
C LEU A 10 13.20 20.94 -9.27
N THR A 11 14.51 20.72 -9.13
CA THR A 11 15.13 20.37 -7.85
C THR A 11 14.95 21.54 -6.89
N PRO A 12 14.22 21.38 -5.77
CA PRO A 12 13.97 22.48 -4.85
C PRO A 12 15.30 23.05 -4.35
N SER A 13 15.42 24.38 -4.33
CA SER A 13 16.57 25.01 -3.68
C SER A 13 16.68 24.56 -2.21
N PRO A 14 17.88 24.52 -1.63
CA PRO A 14 18.11 24.23 -0.21
C PRO A 14 17.10 24.89 0.73
N THR A 15 16.84 26.18 0.51
CA THR A 15 15.90 26.98 1.30
C THR A 15 14.46 26.55 1.06
N LEU A 16 14.07 26.31 -0.18
CA LEU A 16 12.73 25.82 -0.51
C LEU A 16 12.46 24.44 0.10
N LEU A 17 13.45 23.56 0.13
CA LEU A 17 13.30 22.24 0.72
C LEU A 17 13.11 22.30 2.25
N LEU A 18 13.85 23.18 2.94
CA LEU A 18 13.61 23.46 4.36
C LEU A 18 12.22 24.04 4.60
N LEU A 19 11.75 24.96 3.75
CA LEU A 19 10.40 25.51 3.82
C LEU A 19 9.32 24.45 3.58
N ILE A 20 9.54 23.54 2.62
CA ILE A 20 8.64 22.42 2.35
C ILE A 20 8.56 21.51 3.58
N ILE A 21 9.69 21.16 4.20
CA ILE A 21 9.73 20.31 5.40
C ILE A 21 8.99 20.99 6.57
N ALA A 22 9.24 22.28 6.78
CA ALA A 22 8.51 23.06 7.79
C ALA A 22 7.00 23.12 7.50
N ALA A 23 6.61 23.32 6.23
CA ALA A 23 5.21 23.37 5.82
C ALA A 23 4.51 22.03 5.97
N ILE A 24 5.15 20.91 5.60
CA ILE A 24 4.61 19.57 5.80
C ILE A 24 4.42 19.30 7.29
N ALA A 25 5.43 19.57 8.12
CA ALA A 25 5.34 19.38 9.57
C ALA A 25 4.23 20.24 10.19
N LEU A 26 4.08 21.50 9.73
CA LEU A 26 3.00 22.39 10.14
C LEU A 26 1.62 21.82 9.77
N VAL A 27 1.43 21.45 8.51
CA VAL A 27 0.17 20.93 7.99
C VAL A 27 -0.21 19.61 8.67
N GLU A 28 0.76 18.74 8.93
CA GLU A 28 0.54 17.49 9.65
C GLU A 28 0.15 17.74 11.12
N SER A 29 0.68 18.80 11.74
CA SER A 29 0.35 19.23 13.10
C SER A 29 -0.95 20.04 13.21
N LEU A 30 -1.52 20.50 12.09
CA LEU A 30 -2.80 21.18 12.09
C LEU A 30 -3.95 20.21 12.35
N ALA A 31 -4.85 20.62 13.24
CA ALA A 31 -6.05 19.86 13.54
C ALA A 31 -6.88 19.63 12.27
N LEU A 32 -7.41 18.40 12.14
CA LEU A 32 -8.25 17.94 11.03
C LEU A 32 -7.50 17.74 9.70
N ILE A 33 -6.60 18.66 9.34
CA ILE A 33 -5.79 18.55 8.12
C ILE A 33 -4.75 17.43 8.28
N GLY A 34 -4.11 17.34 9.45
CA GLY A 34 -3.19 16.25 9.77
C GLY A 34 -3.81 14.85 9.80
N LEU A 35 -5.15 14.73 9.87
CA LEU A 35 -5.84 13.43 9.71
C LEU A 35 -5.94 12.98 8.24
N LEU A 36 -5.91 13.93 7.30
CA LEU A 36 -6.09 13.67 5.88
C LEU A 36 -4.75 13.52 5.15
N VAL A 37 -3.71 14.20 5.65
CA VAL A 37 -2.40 14.25 5.02
C VAL A 37 -1.51 13.12 5.56
N PRO A 38 -0.92 12.27 4.71
CA PRO A 38 -0.01 11.21 5.13
C PRO A 38 1.38 11.79 5.49
N GLY A 39 1.46 12.52 6.61
CA GLY A 39 2.62 13.35 6.94
C GLY A 39 3.92 12.57 7.14
N VAL A 40 3.89 11.38 7.75
CA VAL A 40 5.06 10.48 7.87
C VAL A 40 5.71 10.27 6.49
N VAL A 41 4.91 9.90 5.49
CA VAL A 41 5.42 9.58 4.15
C VAL A 41 6.00 10.82 3.48
N LEU A 42 5.33 11.97 3.60
CA LEU A 42 5.77 13.22 3.01
C LEU A 42 7.07 13.74 3.67
N ILE A 43 7.17 13.68 5.00
CA ILE A 43 8.38 14.08 5.74
C ILE A 43 9.53 13.14 5.42
N THR A 44 9.31 11.82 5.40
CA THR A 44 10.35 10.86 5.04
C THR A 44 10.86 11.11 3.60
N ALA A 45 9.97 11.35 2.64
CA ALA A 45 10.35 11.67 1.27
C ALA A 45 11.14 12.99 1.16
N ALA A 46 10.66 14.07 1.79
CA ALA A 46 11.33 15.37 1.77
C ALA A 46 12.68 15.33 2.53
N ALA A 47 12.75 14.64 3.66
CA ALA A 47 13.98 14.43 4.41
C ALA A 47 14.99 13.57 3.64
N SER A 48 14.53 12.57 2.88
CA SER A 48 15.38 11.78 1.99
C SER A 48 15.97 12.61 0.86
N LEU A 49 15.16 13.44 0.21
CA LEU A 49 15.67 14.39 -0.78
C LEU A 49 16.68 15.37 -0.16
N ALA A 50 16.44 15.82 1.07
CA ALA A 50 17.34 16.72 1.78
C ALA A 50 18.67 16.04 2.16
N GLY A 51 18.62 14.76 2.54
CA GLY A 51 19.82 13.93 2.79
C GLY A 51 20.65 13.68 1.55
N HIS A 52 19.99 13.54 0.40
CA HIS A 52 20.64 13.43 -0.91
C HIS A 52 21.32 14.73 -1.35
N GLN A 53 20.79 15.89 -0.97
CA GLN A 53 21.43 17.19 -1.24
C GLN A 53 22.50 17.57 -0.19
N GLU A 54 22.85 16.64 0.71
CA GLU A 54 23.78 16.87 1.82
C GLU A 54 23.45 18.09 2.69
N LEU A 55 22.17 18.43 2.82
CA LEU A 55 21.75 19.55 3.66
C LEU A 55 22.11 19.29 5.13
N ALA A 56 22.52 20.34 5.83
CA ALA A 56 22.89 20.24 7.23
C ALA A 56 21.73 19.66 8.07
N LEU A 57 21.93 18.45 8.61
CA LEU A 57 20.95 17.74 9.43
C LEU A 57 20.32 18.61 10.54
N PRO A 58 21.08 19.45 11.27
CA PRO A 58 20.49 20.36 12.27
C PRO A 58 19.46 21.34 11.68
N ALA A 59 19.68 21.83 10.45
CA ALA A 59 18.75 22.77 9.80
C ALA A 59 17.43 22.10 9.44
N ILE A 60 17.49 20.84 8.99
CA ILE A 60 16.29 20.06 8.62
C ILE A 60 15.48 19.71 9.87
N ILE A 61 16.15 19.27 10.93
CA ILE A 61 15.51 18.98 12.22
C ILE A 61 14.86 20.25 12.77
N LEU A 62 15.54 21.40 12.69
CA LEU A 62 15.02 22.68 13.14
C LEU A 62 13.79 23.11 12.33
N ALA A 63 13.82 22.95 11.00
CA ALA A 63 12.68 23.27 10.14
C ALA A 63 11.44 22.42 10.49
N ALA A 64 11.61 21.10 10.64
CA ALA A 64 10.54 20.19 11.05
C ALA A 64 10.02 20.51 12.46
N PHE A 65 10.92 20.82 13.40
CA PHE A 65 10.60 21.22 14.76
C PHE A 65 9.74 22.49 14.79
N VAL A 66 10.18 23.55 14.11
CA VAL A 66 9.46 24.83 14.06
C VAL A 66 8.08 24.65 13.43
N GLY A 67 8.01 23.93 12.30
CA GLY A 67 6.74 23.63 11.64
C GLY A 67 5.75 22.92 12.58
N ALA A 68 6.19 21.85 13.24
CA ALA A 68 5.35 21.08 14.16
C ALA A 68 4.89 21.91 15.37
N VAL A 69 5.80 22.72 15.97
CA VAL A 69 5.47 23.59 17.11
C VAL A 69 4.42 24.62 16.74
N VAL A 70 4.58 25.28 15.58
CA VAL A 70 3.66 26.30 15.09
C VAL A 70 2.30 25.69 14.74
N GLY A 71 2.26 24.55 14.05
CA GLY A 71 1.02 23.86 13.70
C GLY A 71 0.20 23.44 14.94
N ASP A 72 0.88 22.91 15.95
CA ASP A 72 0.26 22.54 17.22
C ASP A 72 -0.27 23.78 17.96
N TRP A 73 0.46 24.89 17.92
CA TRP A 73 0.02 26.16 18.50
C TRP A 73 -1.21 26.75 17.83
N ILE A 74 -1.28 26.73 16.50
CA ILE A 74 -2.46 27.14 15.74
C ILE A 74 -3.66 26.30 16.16
N SER A 75 -3.47 24.98 16.26
CA SER A 75 -4.52 24.05 16.69
C SER A 75 -4.97 24.30 18.14
N PHE A 76 -4.04 24.50 19.06
CA PHE A 76 -4.33 24.86 20.45
C PHE A 76 -5.10 26.17 20.55
N TRP A 77 -4.64 27.21 19.86
CA TRP A 77 -5.27 28.52 19.87
C TRP A 77 -6.69 28.49 19.31
N LEU A 78 -6.91 27.74 18.23
CA LEU A 78 -8.23 27.50 17.66
C LEU A 78 -9.17 26.84 18.67
N GLY A 79 -8.67 25.84 19.41
CA GLY A 79 -9.43 25.17 20.47
C GLY A 79 -9.73 26.10 21.65
N TYR A 80 -8.76 26.93 22.04
CA TYR A 80 -8.82 27.84 23.17
C TYR A 80 -9.83 28.98 22.95
N THR A 81 -9.82 29.58 21.75
CA THR A 81 -10.66 30.73 21.42
C THR A 81 -12.04 30.32 20.90
N GLN A 82 -12.15 29.24 20.12
CA GLN A 82 -13.36 28.89 19.37
C GLN A 82 -13.99 27.55 19.79
N HIS A 83 -13.80 27.11 21.04
CA HIS A 83 -14.28 25.82 21.57
C HIS A 83 -15.74 25.47 21.20
N ALA A 84 -16.68 26.43 21.26
CA ALA A 84 -18.09 26.20 20.93
C ALA A 84 -18.37 26.06 19.41
N ARG A 85 -17.54 26.67 18.56
CA ARG A 85 -17.70 26.65 17.10
C ARG A 85 -17.00 25.45 16.48
N VAL A 86 -15.80 25.13 16.95
CA VAL A 86 -14.97 24.02 16.46
C VAL A 86 -15.64 22.66 16.61
N THR A 87 -16.35 22.43 17.72
CA THR A 87 -17.11 21.20 17.96
C THR A 87 -18.26 20.99 16.97
N ARG A 88 -18.74 22.07 16.35
CA ARG A 88 -19.80 22.05 15.33
C ARG A 88 -19.26 21.92 13.90
N LEU A 89 -17.96 22.12 13.70
CA LEU A 89 -17.32 21.97 12.39
C LEU A 89 -17.09 20.50 12.04
N TRP A 90 -17.23 20.18 10.76
CA TRP A 90 -16.84 18.88 10.23
C TRP A 90 -15.30 18.75 10.25
N PRO A 91 -14.72 17.57 10.61
CA PRO A 91 -15.35 16.28 10.91
C PRO A 91 -15.73 16.06 12.38
N LEU A 92 -15.38 16.96 13.31
CA LEU A 92 -15.62 16.77 14.75
C LEU A 92 -17.10 16.66 15.11
N SER A 93 -17.97 17.38 14.40
CA SER A 93 -19.43 17.28 14.59
C SER A 93 -20.01 15.91 14.24
N ARG A 94 -19.34 15.13 13.37
CA ARG A 94 -19.74 13.76 13.03
C ARG A 94 -19.05 12.70 13.88
N HIS A 95 -17.97 13.06 14.56
CA HIS A 95 -17.16 12.17 15.37
C HIS A 95 -16.95 12.71 16.80
N PRO A 96 -18.02 12.92 17.57
CA PRO A 96 -17.92 13.42 18.95
C PRO A 96 -17.12 12.47 19.86
N GLU A 97 -16.99 11.20 19.50
CA GLU A 97 -16.16 10.22 20.20
C GLU A 97 -14.66 10.58 20.20
N TRP A 98 -14.17 11.37 19.23
CA TRP A 98 -12.76 11.80 19.21
C TRP A 98 -12.49 12.81 20.31
N ILE A 99 -13.40 13.76 20.51
CA ILE A 99 -13.36 14.73 21.62
C ILE A 99 -13.46 13.98 22.95
N ALA A 100 -14.40 13.05 23.09
CA ALA A 100 -14.57 12.27 24.32
C ALA A 100 -13.37 11.36 24.64
N ARG A 101 -12.68 10.81 23.62
CA ARG A 101 -11.43 10.06 23.83
C ARG A 101 -10.29 10.98 24.24
N GLY A 102 -10.12 12.12 23.58
CA GLY A 102 -9.09 13.08 23.97
C GLY A 102 -9.33 13.63 25.37
N ALA A 103 -10.56 13.98 25.73
CA ALA A 103 -10.90 14.43 27.08
C ALA A 103 -10.55 13.38 28.15
N ARG A 104 -10.88 12.09 27.91
CA ARG A 104 -10.46 10.99 28.81
C ARG A 104 -8.94 10.82 28.87
N PHE A 105 -8.25 11.02 27.76
CA PHE A 105 -6.79 10.98 27.71
C PHE A 105 -6.20 12.11 28.57
N PHE A 106 -6.74 13.33 28.46
CA PHE A 106 -6.41 14.48 29.30
C PHE A 106 -6.75 14.29 30.78
N GLN A 107 -7.87 13.66 31.10
CA GLN A 107 -8.20 13.31 32.49
C GLN A 107 -7.20 12.33 33.11
N ARG A 108 -6.65 11.40 32.31
CA ARG A 108 -5.73 10.37 32.79
C ARG A 108 -4.27 10.84 32.87
N TYR A 109 -3.81 11.63 31.90
CA TYR A 109 -2.39 12.00 31.78
C TYR A 109 -2.12 13.51 31.92
N GLY A 110 -3.16 14.35 32.07
CA GLY A 110 -3.02 15.80 32.27
C GLY A 110 -2.20 16.47 31.16
N THR A 111 -1.22 17.30 31.53
CA THR A 111 -0.28 17.97 30.61
C THR A 111 0.52 16.99 29.76
N LEU A 112 0.84 15.80 30.28
CA LEU A 112 1.58 14.77 29.53
C LEU A 112 0.77 14.20 28.36
N SER A 113 -0.54 14.44 28.33
CA SER A 113 -1.39 14.08 27.18
C SER A 113 -0.95 14.77 25.91
N VAL A 114 -0.47 16.02 25.99
CA VAL A 114 0.09 16.74 24.83
C VAL A 114 1.37 16.05 24.36
N PHE A 115 2.22 15.64 25.31
CA PHE A 115 3.49 15.00 25.02
C PHE A 115 3.31 13.62 24.38
N PHE A 116 2.60 12.71 25.04
CA PHE A 116 2.38 11.34 24.53
C PHE A 116 1.42 11.31 23.34
N GLY A 117 0.46 12.23 23.30
CA GLY A 117 -0.51 12.35 22.21
C GLY A 117 0.14 12.54 20.84
N ARG A 118 1.29 13.22 20.78
CA ARG A 118 2.06 13.42 19.55
C ARG A 118 2.58 12.11 18.93
N PHE A 119 2.79 11.07 19.73
CA PHE A 119 3.30 9.78 19.25
C PHE A 119 2.18 8.76 18.97
N VAL A 120 0.91 9.12 19.21
CA VAL A 120 -0.25 8.26 18.99
C VAL A 120 -0.99 8.70 17.72
N GLY A 121 -0.66 8.06 16.59
CA GLY A 121 -1.06 8.47 15.23
C GLY A 121 -2.50 8.98 15.07
N PRO A 122 -3.55 8.23 15.41
CA PRO A 122 -4.94 8.65 15.18
C PRO A 122 -5.41 9.82 16.05
N VAL A 123 -4.73 10.11 17.16
CA VAL A 123 -5.14 11.13 18.14
C VAL A 123 -4.30 12.39 17.99
N ARG A 124 -3.06 12.27 17.49
CA ARG A 124 -2.06 13.35 17.35
C ARG A 124 -2.61 14.68 16.86
N PRO A 125 -3.29 14.78 15.70
CA PRO A 125 -3.72 16.10 15.19
C PRO A 125 -4.83 16.73 16.03
N VAL A 126 -5.51 15.96 16.87
CA VAL A 126 -6.66 16.42 17.66
C VAL A 126 -6.25 16.82 19.09
N VAL A 127 -5.12 16.33 19.59
CA VAL A 127 -4.66 16.57 20.97
C VAL A 127 -4.44 18.05 21.28
N PRO A 128 -3.69 18.84 20.46
CA PRO A 128 -3.50 20.27 20.74
C PRO A 128 -4.82 21.04 20.75
N LEU A 129 -5.72 20.71 19.83
CA LEU A 129 -7.05 21.31 19.75
C LEU A 129 -7.87 21.05 21.02
N ILE A 130 -7.89 19.80 21.50
CA ILE A 130 -8.61 19.42 22.72
C ILE A 130 -7.97 20.08 23.95
N ALA A 131 -6.63 20.19 24.02
CA ALA A 131 -5.95 20.93 25.08
C ALA A 131 -6.43 22.38 25.16
N GLY A 132 -6.57 23.04 24.00
CA GLY A 132 -7.13 24.38 23.90
C GLY A 132 -8.59 24.44 24.38
N MET A 133 -9.44 23.50 23.92
CA MET A 133 -10.85 23.43 24.32
C MET A 133 -11.04 23.24 25.82
N LEU A 134 -10.12 22.52 26.48
CA LEU A 134 -10.11 22.31 27.93
C LEU A 134 -9.50 23.49 28.70
N ARG A 135 -9.17 24.60 28.03
CA ARG A 135 -8.52 25.80 28.59
C ARG A 135 -7.26 25.49 29.38
N MET A 136 -6.47 24.53 28.88
CA MET A 136 -5.15 24.24 29.44
C MET A 136 -4.29 25.50 29.44
N SER A 137 -3.46 25.69 30.47
CA SER A 137 -2.62 26.89 30.55
C SER A 137 -1.63 26.93 29.36
N PRO A 138 -1.51 28.07 28.65
CA PRO A 138 -0.63 28.17 27.49
C PRO A 138 0.83 27.81 27.82
N ARG A 139 1.28 28.11 29.04
CA ARG A 139 2.63 27.76 29.51
C ARG A 139 2.84 26.25 29.62
N ALA A 140 1.88 25.52 30.20
CA ALA A 140 1.96 24.07 30.31
C ALA A 140 1.90 23.41 28.92
N PHE A 141 1.07 23.97 28.03
CA PHE A 141 0.98 23.51 26.63
C PHE A 141 2.31 23.71 25.91
N SER A 142 2.91 24.90 25.98
CA SER A 142 4.21 25.21 25.37
C SER A 142 5.29 24.23 25.79
N TRP A 143 5.43 23.96 27.09
CA TRP A 143 6.44 23.04 27.59
C TRP A 143 6.26 21.64 27.03
N ALA A 144 5.03 21.11 27.08
CA ALA A 144 4.76 19.78 26.55
C ALA A 144 4.91 19.72 25.02
N ASN A 145 4.51 20.76 24.29
CA ASN A 145 4.65 20.87 22.84
C ASN A 145 6.12 20.96 22.42
N LEU A 146 6.92 21.84 23.03
CA LEU A 146 8.34 21.99 22.72
C LEU A 146 9.11 20.71 23.04
N ALA A 147 8.90 20.12 24.22
CA ALA A 147 9.59 18.90 24.62
C ALA A 147 9.26 17.72 23.70
N SER A 148 7.98 17.54 23.33
CA SER A 148 7.60 16.44 22.43
C SER A 148 8.01 16.69 20.98
N ALA A 149 8.03 17.95 20.51
CA ALA A 149 8.49 18.30 19.16
C ALA A 149 9.99 18.02 19.01
N LEU A 150 10.77 18.26 20.08
CA LEU A 150 12.21 18.04 20.10
C LEU A 150 12.58 16.56 19.91
N LEU A 151 11.78 15.65 20.48
CA LEU A 151 11.96 14.20 20.25
C LEU A 151 11.37 13.75 18.91
N TRP A 152 10.25 14.33 18.50
CA TRP A 152 9.52 13.92 17.31
C TRP A 152 10.27 14.28 16.02
N ALA A 153 10.85 15.48 15.92
CA ALA A 153 11.51 15.95 14.70
C ALA A 153 12.68 15.03 14.28
N PRO A 154 13.64 14.68 15.15
CA PRO A 154 14.67 13.70 14.81
C PRO A 154 14.10 12.32 14.46
N ALA A 155 13.12 11.83 15.24
CA ALA A 155 12.56 10.49 15.02
C ALA A 155 11.93 10.30 13.63
N TYR A 156 11.38 11.37 13.05
CA TYR A 156 10.69 11.33 11.75
C TYR A 156 11.59 11.76 10.58
N VAL A 157 12.51 12.71 10.81
CA VAL A 157 13.43 13.21 9.79
C VAL A 157 14.59 12.23 9.57
N LEU A 158 15.16 11.68 10.64
CA LEU A 158 16.41 10.93 10.57
C LEU A 158 16.33 9.67 9.68
N PRO A 159 15.27 8.83 9.74
CA PRO A 159 15.17 7.67 8.84
C PRO A 159 15.14 8.06 7.37
N GLY A 160 14.42 9.14 7.02
CA GLY A 160 14.39 9.65 5.65
C GLY A 160 15.74 10.22 5.22
N TYR A 161 16.32 11.10 6.04
CA TYR A 161 17.62 11.72 5.77
C TYR A 161 18.75 10.69 5.59
N LEU A 162 18.83 9.72 6.49
CA LEU A 162 19.81 8.64 6.39
C LEU A 162 19.57 7.80 5.13
N LEU A 163 18.31 7.48 4.81
CA LEU A 163 18.00 6.79 3.56
C LEU A 163 18.53 7.57 2.35
N GLY A 164 18.30 8.88 2.28
CA GLY A 164 18.82 9.73 1.20
C GLY A 164 20.34 9.80 1.14
N ARG A 165 20.99 9.99 2.30
CA ARG A 165 22.45 10.12 2.39
C ARG A 165 23.17 8.80 2.11
N THR A 166 22.70 7.70 2.68
CA THR A 166 23.24 6.36 2.44
C THR A 166 23.04 5.95 0.98
N TRP A 167 21.93 6.37 0.36
CA TRP A 167 21.69 6.13 -1.06
C TRP A 167 22.72 6.84 -1.95
N GLN A 168 23.00 8.13 -1.68
CA GLN A 168 24.02 8.90 -2.40
C GLN A 168 25.43 8.31 -2.23
N GLN A 169 25.75 7.79 -1.04
CA GLN A 169 27.07 7.24 -0.72
C GLN A 169 27.31 5.82 -1.24
N LEU A 170 26.27 4.98 -1.29
CA LEU A 170 26.39 3.58 -1.72
C LEU A 170 26.17 3.40 -3.22
N PHE A 171 25.41 4.30 -3.84
CA PHE A 171 24.95 4.15 -5.21
C PHE A 171 25.16 5.49 -5.93
N ASP A 172 26.25 5.61 -6.70
CA ASP A 172 26.49 6.72 -7.65
C ASP A 172 25.46 6.67 -8.80
N VAL A 173 24.20 6.96 -8.46
CA VAL A 173 23.04 6.83 -9.34
C VAL A 173 22.98 8.02 -10.28
N PRO A 174 23.02 7.81 -11.62
CA PRO A 174 22.86 8.87 -12.60
C PRO A 174 21.67 9.81 -12.30
N PRO A 175 21.80 11.12 -12.54
CA PRO A 175 20.75 12.11 -12.24
C PRO A 175 19.39 11.78 -12.88
N GLU A 176 19.38 11.17 -14.06
CA GLU A 176 18.15 10.73 -14.75
C GLU A 176 17.36 9.66 -13.96
N MET A 177 18.08 8.85 -13.17
CA MET A 177 17.52 7.74 -12.42
C MET A 177 17.00 8.18 -11.04
N GLN A 178 17.50 9.31 -10.51
CA GLN A 178 16.96 9.98 -9.33
C GLN A 178 15.54 10.51 -9.58
N ALA A 179 15.32 11.15 -10.74
CA ALA A 179 14.00 11.61 -11.15
C ALA A 179 13.00 10.46 -11.29
N ALA A 180 13.43 9.30 -11.78
CA ALA A 180 12.60 8.10 -11.90
C ALA A 180 12.17 7.55 -10.52
N LEU A 181 13.06 7.56 -9.53
CA LEU A 181 12.75 7.11 -8.16
C LEU A 181 11.78 8.06 -7.44
N VAL A 182 11.96 9.38 -7.59
CA VAL A 182 11.03 10.38 -7.06
C VAL A 182 9.66 10.26 -7.73
N ALA A 183 9.63 10.08 -9.05
CA ALA A 183 8.38 9.85 -9.79
C ALA A 183 7.69 8.55 -9.33
N LEU A 184 8.44 7.47 -9.09
CA LEU A 184 7.92 6.23 -8.55
C LEU A 184 7.35 6.41 -7.13
N ALA A 185 8.04 7.13 -6.24
CA ALA A 185 7.55 7.42 -4.90
C ALA A 185 6.25 8.25 -4.94
N ILE A 186 6.19 9.30 -5.76
CA ILE A 186 4.99 10.12 -5.95
C ILE A 186 3.84 9.27 -6.51
N LEU A 187 4.11 8.41 -7.49
CA LEU A 187 3.13 7.49 -8.07
C LEU A 187 2.58 6.53 -7.01
N LEU A 188 3.43 5.92 -6.18
CA LEU A 188 2.99 5.02 -5.12
C LEU A 188 2.10 5.74 -4.09
N VAL A 189 2.45 6.97 -3.71
CA VAL A 189 1.62 7.79 -2.81
C VAL A 189 0.30 8.15 -3.47
N ALA A 190 0.31 8.60 -4.72
CA ALA A 190 -0.90 8.93 -5.47
C ALA A 190 -1.83 7.72 -5.59
N LEU A 191 -1.28 6.54 -5.94
CA LEU A 191 -2.02 5.28 -6.00
C LEU A 191 -2.62 4.89 -4.64
N ALA A 192 -1.86 5.03 -3.55
CA ALA A 192 -2.36 4.75 -2.20
C ALA A 192 -3.52 5.69 -1.80
N VAL A 193 -3.41 6.99 -2.11
CA VAL A 193 -4.45 8.00 -1.86
C VAL A 193 -5.70 7.72 -2.69
N VAL A 194 -5.53 7.50 -4.00
CA VAL A 194 -6.64 7.18 -4.92
C VAL A 194 -7.33 5.89 -4.51
N PHE A 195 -6.57 4.84 -4.15
CA PHE A 195 -7.10 3.58 -3.64
C PHE A 195 -7.90 3.78 -2.35
N SER A 196 -7.37 4.53 -1.40
CA SER A 196 -8.05 4.86 -0.14
C SER A 196 -9.37 5.62 -0.40
N TRP A 197 -9.33 6.60 -1.29
CA TRP A 197 -10.50 7.39 -1.69
C TRP A 197 -11.56 6.55 -2.40
N LEU A 198 -11.19 5.76 -3.41
CA LEU A 198 -12.11 4.87 -4.14
C LEU A 198 -12.77 3.86 -3.20
N ARG A 199 -11.99 3.24 -2.30
CA ARG A 199 -12.50 2.34 -1.27
C ARG A 199 -13.57 3.02 -0.40
N GLN A 200 -13.35 4.28 -0.02
CA GLN A 200 -14.32 5.03 0.76
C GLN A 200 -15.60 5.31 -0.05
N GLN A 201 -15.50 5.67 -1.33
CA GLN A 201 -16.67 5.95 -2.18
C GLN A 201 -17.56 4.74 -2.44
N VAL A 202 -16.94 3.57 -2.50
CA VAL A 202 -17.60 2.30 -2.79
C VAL A 202 -18.17 1.65 -1.52
N SER A 203 -17.75 2.10 -0.33
CA SER A 203 -18.34 1.70 0.94
C SER A 203 -19.76 2.26 1.11
N ARG A 204 -20.58 1.65 1.99
CA ARG A 204 -21.97 2.09 2.27
C ARG A 204 -22.11 3.59 2.60
N SER A 205 -21.10 4.18 3.23
CA SER A 205 -21.10 5.61 3.61
C SER A 205 -20.63 6.54 2.47
N GLY A 206 -20.10 5.97 1.38
CA GLY A 206 -19.60 6.67 0.21
C GLY A 206 -20.70 7.31 -0.64
N ARG A 207 -20.32 8.31 -1.44
CA ARG A 207 -21.27 9.01 -2.32
C ARG A 207 -21.68 8.12 -3.49
N LEU A 208 -20.74 7.41 -4.10
CA LEU A 208 -20.98 6.55 -5.26
C LEU A 208 -21.97 5.42 -4.93
N TYR A 209 -21.77 4.72 -3.81
CA TYR A 209 -22.71 3.69 -3.35
C TYR A 209 -24.14 4.22 -3.22
N ARG A 210 -24.32 5.39 -2.58
CA ARG A 210 -25.64 6.02 -2.40
C ARG A 210 -26.27 6.45 -3.72
N LEU A 211 -25.50 7.03 -4.64
CA LEU A 211 -26.00 7.44 -5.95
C LEU A 211 -26.47 6.25 -6.78
N LEU A 212 -25.70 5.16 -6.81
CA LEU A 212 -26.08 3.92 -7.49
C LEU A 212 -27.31 3.28 -6.84
N ALA A 213 -27.38 3.26 -5.51
CA ALA A 213 -28.55 2.76 -4.79
C ALA A 213 -29.81 3.60 -5.07
N LEU A 214 -29.69 4.93 -5.17
CA LEU A 214 -30.80 5.82 -5.53
C LEU A 214 -31.23 5.62 -7.00
N GLY A 215 -30.27 5.49 -7.92
CA GLY A 215 -30.55 5.19 -9.32
C GLY A 215 -31.25 3.83 -9.50
N ALA A 216 -30.80 2.82 -8.77
CA ALA A 216 -31.43 1.51 -8.74
C ALA A 216 -32.87 1.53 -8.23
N ARG A 217 -33.26 2.50 -7.38
CA ARG A 217 -34.66 2.69 -6.97
C ARG A 217 -35.52 3.31 -8.06
N ARG A 218 -34.93 4.11 -8.96
CA ARG A 218 -35.65 4.85 -10.01
C ARG A 218 -35.89 4.01 -11.27
N HIS A 219 -34.94 3.16 -11.67
CA HIS A 219 -35.09 2.33 -12.88
C HIS A 219 -35.39 0.86 -12.56
N PRO A 220 -36.43 0.25 -13.16
CA PRO A 220 -36.83 -1.13 -12.85
C PRO A 220 -35.77 -2.17 -13.22
N VAL A 221 -35.02 -1.96 -14.30
CA VAL A 221 -33.91 -2.84 -14.71
C VAL A 221 -32.77 -2.79 -13.68
N MET A 222 -32.33 -1.58 -13.31
CA MET A 222 -31.29 -1.39 -12.30
C MET A 222 -31.72 -1.95 -10.93
N ARG A 223 -33.01 -1.83 -10.58
CA ARG A 223 -33.59 -2.43 -9.37
C ARG A 223 -33.45 -3.96 -9.38
N ARG A 224 -33.78 -4.62 -10.49
CA ARG A 224 -33.66 -6.08 -10.64
C ARG A 224 -32.21 -6.53 -10.49
N LEU A 225 -31.27 -5.86 -11.17
CA LEU A 225 -29.84 -6.15 -11.06
C LEU A 225 -29.31 -5.92 -9.64
N TRP A 226 -29.75 -4.83 -9.01
CA TRP A 226 -29.38 -4.52 -7.64
C TRP A 226 -29.89 -5.56 -6.65
N LEU A 227 -31.15 -5.98 -6.76
CA LEU A 227 -31.74 -7.02 -5.91
C LEU A 227 -31.08 -8.37 -6.14
N ALA A 228 -30.85 -8.76 -7.40
CA ALA A 228 -30.13 -10.00 -7.73
C ALA A 228 -28.71 -10.01 -7.14
N GLY A 229 -27.98 -8.89 -7.22
CA GLY A 229 -26.64 -8.75 -6.66
C GLY A 229 -26.56 -8.50 -5.16
N SER A 230 -27.67 -8.15 -4.50
CA SER A 230 -27.73 -7.88 -3.05
C SER A 230 -28.43 -8.99 -2.24
N ALA A 231 -29.12 -9.91 -2.91
CA ALA A 231 -29.81 -11.04 -2.28
C ALA A 231 -28.89 -11.99 -1.51
N THR A 232 -27.56 -11.94 -1.72
CA THR A 232 -26.63 -12.95 -1.25
C THR A 232 -25.81 -12.45 -0.05
N GLY A 233 -26.21 -12.92 1.14
CA GLY A 233 -25.40 -12.95 2.36
C GLY A 233 -25.50 -11.74 3.30
N ARG A 234 -25.53 -10.50 2.80
CA ARG A 234 -25.56 -9.29 3.68
C ARG A 234 -26.45 -8.14 3.22
N GLY A 235 -27.21 -8.29 2.13
CA GLY A 235 -28.04 -7.21 1.59
C GLY A 235 -27.22 -6.08 0.93
N GLU A 236 -25.96 -6.34 0.55
CA GLU A 236 -25.05 -5.35 -0.04
C GLU A 236 -24.61 -5.80 -1.42
N LEU A 237 -24.64 -4.88 -2.39
CA LEU A 237 -24.04 -5.12 -3.70
C LEU A 237 -22.51 -5.06 -3.56
N PRO A 238 -21.75 -6.05 -4.05
CA PRO A 238 -20.29 -6.07 -3.92
C PRO A 238 -19.59 -5.10 -4.90
N LEU A 239 -19.92 -3.81 -4.80
CA LEU A 239 -19.39 -2.77 -5.69
C LEU A 239 -17.86 -2.69 -5.65
N ALA A 240 -17.22 -3.04 -4.54
CA ALA A 240 -15.76 -3.04 -4.44
C ALA A 240 -15.12 -4.12 -5.33
N SER A 241 -15.71 -5.31 -5.38
CA SER A 241 -15.24 -6.41 -6.21
C SER A 241 -15.54 -6.16 -7.69
N TRP A 242 -16.69 -5.55 -8.01
CA TRP A 242 -17.00 -5.10 -9.37
C TRP A 242 -16.08 -4.00 -9.86
N LEU A 243 -15.82 -2.98 -9.04
CA LEU A 243 -14.88 -1.90 -9.40
C LEU A 243 -13.48 -2.46 -9.58
N LEU A 244 -13.03 -3.36 -8.69
CA LEU A 244 -11.74 -4.03 -8.84
C LEU A 244 -11.68 -4.79 -10.17
N LEU A 245 -12.73 -5.53 -10.54
CA LEU A 245 -12.78 -6.25 -11.81
C LEU A 245 -12.69 -5.30 -12.99
N ILE A 246 -13.50 -4.24 -13.03
CA ILE A 246 -13.53 -3.27 -14.14
C ILE A 246 -12.17 -2.58 -14.29
N LEU A 247 -11.59 -2.09 -13.19
CA LEU A 247 -10.31 -1.40 -13.21
C LEU A 247 -9.15 -2.34 -13.56
N SER A 248 -9.11 -3.55 -13.01
CA SER A 248 -8.06 -4.52 -13.33
C SER A 248 -8.20 -5.08 -14.74
N LEU A 249 -9.41 -5.31 -15.24
CA LEU A 249 -9.67 -5.78 -16.60
C LEU A 249 -9.36 -4.70 -17.64
N GLY A 250 -9.83 -3.47 -17.42
CA GLY A 250 -9.48 -2.32 -18.26
C GLY A 250 -7.98 -2.03 -18.21
N GLY A 251 -7.40 -2.09 -17.01
CA GLY A 251 -5.97 -1.92 -16.78
C GLY A 251 -5.13 -2.96 -17.49
N VAL A 252 -5.41 -4.26 -17.31
CA VAL A 252 -4.65 -5.33 -17.98
C VAL A 252 -4.82 -5.25 -19.49
N SER A 253 -6.02 -4.94 -20.00
CA SER A 253 -6.26 -4.81 -21.45
C SER A 253 -5.47 -3.66 -22.05
N GLY A 254 -5.59 -2.46 -21.46
CA GLY A 254 -4.86 -1.28 -21.93
C GLY A 254 -3.35 -1.42 -21.79
N TRP A 255 -2.89 -1.99 -20.67
CA TRP A 255 -1.46 -2.25 -20.43
C TRP A 255 -0.91 -3.28 -21.41
N THR A 256 -1.62 -4.38 -21.64
CA THR A 256 -1.23 -5.40 -22.62
C THR A 256 -1.14 -4.79 -24.02
N LEU A 257 -2.15 -4.03 -24.45
CA LEU A 257 -2.12 -3.36 -25.76
C LEU A 257 -0.91 -2.43 -25.89
N MET A 258 -0.62 -1.62 -24.86
CA MET A 258 0.53 -0.72 -24.86
C MET A 258 1.87 -1.49 -24.93
N VAL A 259 2.01 -2.57 -24.17
CA VAL A 259 3.19 -3.45 -24.18
C VAL A 259 3.33 -4.15 -25.54
N MET A 260 2.26 -4.67 -26.12
CA MET A 260 2.33 -5.40 -27.40
C MET A 260 2.57 -4.46 -28.59
N GLN A 261 2.07 -3.23 -28.56
CA GLN A 261 2.32 -2.25 -29.62
C GLN A 261 3.79 -1.81 -29.69
N HIS A 262 4.46 -1.68 -28.55
CA HIS A 262 5.86 -1.23 -28.50
C HIS A 262 6.86 -2.37 -28.34
N GLY A 263 6.40 -3.55 -27.95
CA GLY A 263 7.23 -4.71 -27.65
C GLY A 263 7.83 -5.39 -28.89
N ALA A 264 7.27 -5.13 -30.09
CA ALA A 264 7.80 -5.64 -31.35
C ALA A 264 9.17 -5.04 -31.71
N ASP A 265 9.43 -3.80 -31.29
CA ASP A 265 10.68 -3.07 -31.59
C ASP A 265 11.75 -3.22 -30.49
N GLY A 266 11.45 -3.96 -29.41
CA GLY A 266 12.34 -4.16 -28.26
C GLY A 266 11.68 -3.91 -26.91
N PRO A 267 12.45 -3.89 -25.80
CA PRO A 267 11.89 -3.57 -24.49
C PRO A 267 11.42 -2.12 -24.42
N LEU A 268 10.39 -1.84 -23.61
CA LEU A 268 9.96 -0.48 -23.35
C LEU A 268 11.11 0.34 -22.74
N VAL A 269 11.14 1.65 -22.98
CA VAL A 269 12.15 2.54 -22.37
C VAL A 269 12.18 2.41 -20.85
N MET A 270 11.01 2.29 -20.21
CA MET A 270 10.92 2.07 -18.76
C MET A 270 11.52 0.72 -18.33
N ASP A 271 11.34 -0.31 -19.15
CA ASP A 271 11.81 -1.66 -18.87
C ASP A 271 13.34 -1.70 -18.93
N ALA A 272 13.93 -1.09 -19.96
CA ALA A 272 15.38 -0.98 -20.09
C ALA A 272 16.01 -0.17 -18.95
N ARG A 273 15.41 0.98 -18.59
CA ARG A 273 15.90 1.82 -17.48
C ARG A 273 15.82 1.12 -16.13
N LEU A 274 14.68 0.48 -15.83
CA LEU A 274 14.52 -0.25 -14.58
C LEU A 274 15.41 -1.49 -14.54
N HIS A 275 15.56 -2.20 -15.67
CA HIS A 275 16.49 -3.33 -15.73
C HIS A 275 17.93 -2.90 -15.42
N ALA A 276 18.39 -1.79 -15.99
CA ALA A 276 19.70 -1.21 -15.68
C ALA A 276 19.83 -0.79 -14.20
N LEU A 277 18.81 -0.13 -13.64
CA LEU A 277 18.76 0.23 -12.21
C LEU A 277 18.92 -1.01 -11.32
N PHE A 278 18.14 -2.06 -11.57
CA PHE A 278 18.18 -3.28 -10.77
C PHE A 278 19.48 -4.05 -10.96
N GLY A 279 20.11 -3.97 -12.13
CA GLY A 279 21.46 -4.48 -12.35
C GLY A 279 22.51 -3.76 -11.49
N TYR A 280 22.36 -2.45 -11.27
CA TYR A 280 23.25 -1.69 -10.39
C TYR A 280 22.99 -1.94 -8.89
N LEU A 281 21.73 -2.15 -8.52
CA LEU A 281 21.33 -2.45 -7.14
C LEU A 281 21.58 -3.91 -6.74
N ALA A 282 21.83 -4.79 -7.72
CA ALA A 282 22.07 -6.21 -7.49
C ALA A 282 23.37 -6.40 -6.71
N THR A 283 23.25 -6.96 -5.51
CA THR A 283 24.37 -7.40 -4.67
C THR A 283 24.25 -8.91 -4.44
N PRO A 284 25.34 -9.64 -4.15
CA PRO A 284 25.29 -11.10 -3.99
C PRO A 284 24.27 -11.57 -2.94
N TRP A 285 24.11 -10.81 -1.85
CA TRP A 285 23.09 -11.07 -0.84
C TRP A 285 21.67 -10.86 -1.38
N LEU A 286 21.43 -9.75 -2.07
CA LEU A 286 20.11 -9.43 -2.62
C LEU A 286 19.70 -10.43 -3.71
N GLU A 287 20.65 -10.88 -4.53
CA GLU A 287 20.44 -11.94 -5.52
C GLU A 287 20.09 -13.27 -4.83
N THR A 288 20.86 -13.69 -3.82
CA THR A 288 20.60 -14.93 -3.07
C THR A 288 19.22 -14.91 -2.42
N ALA A 289 18.87 -13.79 -1.77
CA ALA A 289 17.55 -13.60 -1.18
C ALA A 289 16.43 -13.62 -2.24
N SER A 290 16.67 -13.00 -3.40
CA SER A 290 15.71 -12.98 -4.50
C SER A 290 15.53 -14.36 -5.12
N GLN A 291 16.60 -15.15 -5.27
CA GLN A 291 16.53 -16.53 -5.74
C GLN A 291 15.79 -17.43 -4.74
N ALA A 292 16.02 -17.26 -3.43
CA ALA A 292 15.26 -17.96 -2.41
C ALA A 292 13.76 -17.59 -2.48
N LEU A 293 13.44 -16.32 -2.69
CA LEU A 293 12.05 -15.89 -2.86
C LEU A 293 11.43 -16.40 -4.16
N ALA A 294 12.19 -16.44 -5.25
CA ALA A 294 11.76 -17.04 -6.51
C ALA A 294 11.35 -18.51 -6.33
N ARG A 295 12.11 -19.28 -5.55
CA ARG A 295 11.76 -20.65 -5.18
C ARG A 295 10.44 -20.74 -4.39
N VAL A 296 10.11 -19.74 -3.57
CA VAL A 296 8.79 -19.68 -2.91
C VAL A 296 7.65 -19.47 -3.92
N GLY A 297 7.91 -18.69 -4.97
CA GLY A 297 6.91 -18.27 -5.95
C GLY A 297 6.70 -19.23 -7.13
N ASP A 298 7.52 -20.26 -7.26
CA ASP A 298 7.36 -21.26 -8.31
C ASP A 298 6.30 -22.31 -7.99
N THR A 299 6.07 -23.23 -8.92
CA THR A 299 5.01 -24.25 -8.81
C THR A 299 5.12 -25.06 -7.52
N TYR A 300 6.32 -25.50 -7.14
CA TYR A 300 6.52 -26.30 -5.93
C TYR A 300 6.44 -25.46 -4.66
N GLY A 301 6.96 -24.23 -4.68
CA GLY A 301 6.82 -23.29 -3.58
C GLY A 301 5.36 -22.93 -3.29
N VAL A 302 4.57 -22.66 -4.34
CA VAL A 302 3.14 -22.38 -4.24
C VAL A 302 2.36 -23.60 -3.72
N LEU A 303 2.68 -24.81 -4.21
CA LEU A 303 2.08 -26.03 -3.69
C LEU A 303 2.41 -26.24 -2.21
N ALA A 304 3.68 -26.05 -1.81
CA ALA A 304 4.11 -26.13 -0.41
C ALA A 304 3.38 -25.12 0.49
N LEU A 305 3.16 -23.90 -0.01
CA LEU A 305 2.41 -22.87 0.71
C LEU A 305 0.93 -23.22 0.89
N VAL A 306 0.30 -23.85 -0.10
CA VAL A 306 -1.16 -24.05 -0.11
C VAL A 306 -1.57 -25.44 0.43
N LEU A 307 -0.69 -26.43 0.39
CA LEU A 307 -0.96 -27.82 0.81
C LEU A 307 -1.58 -27.96 2.20
N PRO A 308 -1.02 -27.34 3.27
CA PRO A 308 -1.60 -27.43 4.61
C PRO A 308 -3.02 -26.86 4.66
N TRP A 309 -3.26 -25.75 3.97
CA TRP A 309 -4.57 -25.09 3.89
C TRP A 309 -5.56 -25.93 3.11
N GLY A 310 -5.16 -26.45 1.95
CA GLY A 310 -5.98 -27.33 1.12
C GLY A 310 -6.38 -28.60 1.86
N GLY A 311 -5.42 -29.26 2.51
CA GLY A 311 -5.66 -30.45 3.32
C GLY A 311 -6.62 -30.18 4.48
N TRP A 312 -6.45 -29.07 5.19
CA TRP A 312 -7.37 -28.68 6.27
C TRP A 312 -8.77 -28.37 5.75
N LEU A 313 -8.91 -27.65 4.63
CA LEU A 313 -10.21 -27.34 4.04
C LEU A 313 -10.95 -28.62 3.59
N LEU A 314 -10.23 -29.57 2.99
CA LEU A 314 -10.79 -30.87 2.61
C LEU A 314 -11.20 -31.69 3.83
N TRP A 315 -10.35 -31.76 4.86
CA TRP A 315 -10.63 -32.47 6.10
C TRP A 315 -11.86 -31.91 6.83
N ARG A 316 -12.02 -30.58 6.84
CA ARG A 316 -13.20 -29.90 7.40
C ARG A 316 -14.40 -29.85 6.44
N ARG A 317 -14.32 -30.53 5.30
CA ARG A 317 -15.35 -30.58 4.23
C ARG A 317 -15.81 -29.20 3.75
N ARG A 318 -14.91 -28.21 3.79
CA ARG A 318 -15.13 -26.84 3.28
C ARG A 318 -14.81 -26.78 1.78
N LEU A 319 -15.55 -27.58 1.01
CA LEU A 319 -15.35 -27.74 -0.44
C LEU A 319 -15.59 -26.44 -1.21
N ASP A 320 -16.44 -25.55 -0.68
CA ASP A 320 -16.68 -24.22 -1.22
C ASP A 320 -15.41 -23.36 -1.21
N ALA A 321 -14.72 -23.24 -0.07
CA ALA A 321 -13.46 -22.50 0.07
C ALA A 321 -12.35 -23.15 -0.73
N PHE A 322 -12.24 -24.48 -0.67
CA PHE A 322 -11.27 -25.23 -1.45
C PHE A 322 -11.43 -24.98 -2.95
N ALA A 323 -12.65 -25.09 -3.49
CA ALA A 323 -12.92 -24.89 -4.92
C ALA A 323 -12.66 -23.45 -5.39
N HIS A 324 -12.93 -22.44 -4.56
CA HIS A 324 -12.71 -21.05 -4.94
C HIS A 324 -11.23 -20.67 -4.95
N ILE A 325 -10.47 -21.09 -3.93
CA ILE A 325 -9.03 -20.83 -3.85
C ILE A 325 -8.29 -21.65 -4.91
N GLY A 326 -8.57 -22.95 -4.99
CA GLY A 326 -7.99 -23.85 -5.99
C GLY A 326 -8.37 -23.46 -7.42
N GLY A 327 -9.63 -23.10 -7.67
CA GLY A 327 -10.08 -22.60 -8.96
C GLY A 327 -9.43 -21.27 -9.35
N GLY A 328 -9.21 -20.37 -8.39
CA GLY A 328 -8.45 -19.14 -8.63
C GLY A 328 -6.99 -19.40 -9.03
N LEU A 329 -6.29 -20.29 -8.31
CA LEU A 329 -4.92 -20.69 -8.62
C LEU A 329 -4.82 -21.43 -9.96
N GLY A 330 -5.78 -22.32 -10.25
CA GLY A 330 -5.87 -22.99 -11.54
C GLY A 330 -6.14 -22.02 -12.69
N LEU A 331 -7.06 -21.08 -12.51
CA LEU A 331 -7.37 -20.07 -13.52
C LEU A 331 -6.16 -19.19 -13.83
N ILE A 332 -5.43 -18.71 -12.82
CA ILE A 332 -4.24 -17.88 -13.08
C ILE A 332 -3.11 -18.68 -13.73
N ALA A 333 -2.93 -19.96 -13.37
CA ALA A 333 -1.99 -20.83 -14.07
C ALA A 333 -2.35 -20.98 -15.56
N LEU A 334 -3.62 -21.26 -15.87
CA LEU A 334 -4.10 -21.35 -17.25
C LEU A 334 -3.91 -20.05 -18.04
N LEU A 335 -4.27 -18.90 -17.45
CA LEU A 335 -4.14 -17.59 -18.09
C LEU A 335 -2.67 -17.20 -18.31
N ASN A 336 -1.77 -17.53 -17.39
CA ASN A 336 -0.34 -17.32 -17.59
C ASN A 336 0.21 -18.21 -18.71
N THR A 337 -0.15 -19.50 -18.75
CA THR A 337 0.28 -20.41 -19.81
C THR A 337 -0.21 -19.95 -21.17
N TRP A 338 -1.49 -19.60 -21.27
CA TRP A 338 -2.08 -19.06 -22.50
C TRP A 338 -1.43 -17.72 -22.89
N GLY A 339 -1.31 -16.79 -21.96
CA GLY A 339 -0.73 -15.47 -22.23
C GLY A 339 0.72 -15.57 -22.71
N LYS A 340 1.52 -16.44 -22.10
CA LYS A 340 2.91 -16.67 -22.53
C LYS A 340 3.00 -17.22 -23.95
N ALA A 341 2.14 -18.16 -24.30
CA ALA A 341 2.11 -18.73 -25.65
C ALA A 341 1.55 -17.74 -26.70
N PHE A 342 0.63 -16.88 -26.29
CA PHE A 342 -0.05 -15.96 -27.21
C PHE A 342 0.75 -14.69 -27.50
N PHE A 343 1.38 -14.09 -26.48
CA PHE A 343 2.10 -12.83 -26.63
C PHE A 343 3.57 -13.00 -27.02
N ASP A 344 4.14 -14.18 -26.81
CA ASP A 344 5.49 -14.57 -27.25
C ASP A 344 6.60 -13.55 -26.95
N ARG A 345 6.53 -12.92 -25.77
CA ARG A 345 7.45 -11.85 -25.42
C ARG A 345 8.78 -12.38 -24.88
N PRO A 346 9.94 -11.98 -25.44
CA PRO A 346 11.26 -12.42 -24.97
C PRO A 346 11.64 -11.82 -23.61
N ARG A 347 12.48 -12.55 -22.89
CA ARG A 347 13.00 -12.18 -21.55
C ARG A 347 14.26 -11.31 -21.65
N PRO A 348 14.58 -10.50 -20.62
CA PRO A 348 15.87 -9.81 -20.52
C PRO A 348 17.04 -10.80 -20.39
N GLY A 349 16.91 -11.74 -19.44
CA GLY A 349 17.85 -12.85 -19.24
C GLY A 349 17.11 -14.17 -19.11
N THR A 350 17.71 -15.25 -19.63
CA THR A 350 17.10 -16.58 -19.71
C THR A 350 17.99 -17.61 -19.01
N PRO A 351 17.80 -17.84 -17.70
CA PRO A 351 18.45 -18.94 -16.99
C PRO A 351 18.09 -20.30 -17.62
N ASP A 352 18.94 -21.31 -17.44
CA ASP A 352 18.78 -22.64 -18.05
C ASP A 352 17.42 -23.30 -17.73
N TYR A 353 16.88 -23.09 -16.53
CA TYR A 353 15.58 -23.63 -16.11
C TYR A 353 14.38 -22.88 -16.73
N LEU A 354 14.61 -21.75 -17.41
CA LEU A 354 13.59 -20.94 -18.09
C LEU A 354 13.75 -20.93 -19.62
N THR A 355 14.70 -21.71 -20.14
CA THR A 355 14.96 -21.82 -21.59
C THR A 355 13.68 -22.21 -22.34
N GLY A 356 13.32 -21.44 -23.37
CA GLY A 356 12.08 -21.64 -24.15
C GLY A 356 10.81 -21.10 -23.49
N SER A 357 10.88 -20.45 -22.32
CA SER A 357 9.72 -19.85 -21.66
C SER A 357 9.61 -18.34 -21.88
N MET A 358 8.39 -17.83 -22.09
CA MET A 358 8.14 -16.41 -22.37
C MET A 358 8.00 -15.55 -21.11
N ALA A 359 8.26 -14.25 -21.28
CA ALA A 359 8.33 -13.27 -20.21
C ALA A 359 6.95 -12.77 -19.77
N TYR A 360 6.02 -12.55 -20.71
CA TYR A 360 4.75 -11.87 -20.46
C TYR A 360 3.56 -12.82 -20.47
N PRO A 361 2.61 -12.71 -19.51
CA PRO A 361 2.72 -11.97 -18.26
C PRO A 361 3.60 -12.71 -17.21
N SER A 362 4.06 -12.00 -16.18
CA SER A 362 4.87 -12.63 -15.12
C SER A 362 4.03 -13.53 -14.23
N ALA A 363 4.28 -14.85 -14.31
CA ALA A 363 3.58 -15.87 -13.52
C ALA A 363 3.83 -15.76 -12.00
N HIS A 364 5.04 -15.39 -11.58
CA HIS A 364 5.38 -15.23 -10.16
C HIS A 364 4.62 -14.03 -9.56
N SER A 365 4.56 -12.91 -10.28
CA SER A 365 3.83 -11.72 -9.84
C SER A 365 2.32 -11.98 -9.78
N SER A 366 1.74 -12.57 -10.85
CA SER A 366 0.32 -12.83 -10.92
C SER A 366 -0.15 -13.87 -9.88
N THR A 367 0.63 -14.94 -9.69
CA THR A 367 0.34 -15.98 -8.69
C THR A 367 0.49 -15.44 -7.28
N ALA A 368 1.48 -14.60 -6.99
CA ALA A 368 1.62 -13.97 -5.68
C ALA A 368 0.44 -13.04 -5.35
N VAL A 369 -0.04 -12.27 -6.33
CA VAL A 369 -1.26 -11.45 -6.16
C VAL A 369 -2.49 -12.32 -5.90
N VAL A 370 -2.66 -13.43 -6.63
CA VAL A 370 -3.80 -14.35 -6.39
C VAL A 370 -3.68 -15.02 -5.02
N LEU A 371 -2.53 -15.58 -4.68
CA LEU A 371 -2.32 -16.29 -3.42
C LEU A 371 -2.49 -15.36 -2.22
N ALA A 372 -1.77 -14.23 -2.20
CA ALA A 372 -1.83 -13.30 -1.09
C ALA A 372 -3.14 -12.50 -1.06
N GLY A 373 -3.66 -12.11 -2.23
CA GLY A 373 -4.93 -11.38 -2.34
C GLY A 373 -6.13 -12.21 -1.91
N LEU A 374 -6.21 -13.48 -2.33
CA LEU A 374 -7.25 -14.39 -1.87
C LEU A 374 -7.08 -14.72 -0.38
N ALA A 375 -5.87 -15.05 0.08
CA ALA A 375 -5.62 -15.28 1.51
C ALA A 375 -6.07 -14.06 2.34
N ALA A 376 -5.68 -12.85 1.94
CA ALA A 376 -6.07 -11.63 2.63
C ALA A 376 -7.58 -11.41 2.64
N ALA A 377 -8.26 -11.65 1.51
CA ALA A 377 -9.70 -11.49 1.43
C ALA A 377 -10.47 -12.49 2.30
N PHE A 378 -9.97 -13.72 2.43
CA PHE A 378 -10.56 -14.73 3.31
C PHE A 378 -10.28 -14.45 4.79
N ILE A 379 -9.04 -14.15 5.16
CA ILE A 379 -8.66 -13.76 6.54
C ILE A 379 -9.43 -12.50 6.97
N ALA A 380 -9.48 -11.48 6.13
CA ALA A 380 -10.14 -10.22 6.45
C ALA A 380 -11.64 -10.38 6.75
N ARG A 381 -12.30 -11.43 6.22
CA ARG A 381 -13.72 -11.71 6.53
C ARG A 381 -13.92 -12.19 7.95
N GLU A 382 -12.94 -12.88 8.52
CA GLU A 382 -12.94 -13.39 9.90
C GLU A 382 -12.49 -12.33 10.91
N LEU A 383 -11.85 -11.24 10.45
CA LEU A 383 -11.36 -10.16 11.32
C LEU A 383 -12.37 -9.02 11.53
N PRO A 384 -12.29 -8.33 12.68
CA PRO A 384 -12.99 -7.07 12.93
C PRO A 384 -12.66 -6.03 11.86
N HIS A 385 -13.64 -5.19 11.47
CA HIS A 385 -13.49 -4.21 10.39
C HIS A 385 -12.25 -3.31 10.53
N ARG A 386 -11.88 -2.96 11.77
CA ARG A 386 -10.71 -2.13 12.07
C ARG A 386 -9.38 -2.78 11.74
N GLN A 387 -9.28 -4.10 11.71
CA GLN A 387 -8.02 -4.83 11.49
C GLN A 387 -7.85 -5.31 10.06
N ARG A 388 -8.92 -5.37 9.27
CA ARG A 388 -8.91 -5.92 7.89
C ARG A 388 -7.87 -5.29 6.98
N HIS A 389 -7.59 -4.00 7.14
CA HIS A 389 -6.64 -3.28 6.28
C HIS A 389 -5.20 -3.78 6.43
N TRP A 390 -4.80 -4.21 7.63
CA TRP A 390 -3.45 -4.74 7.87
C TRP A 390 -3.16 -5.99 7.04
N VAL A 391 -4.16 -6.86 6.88
CA VAL A 391 -3.99 -8.09 6.09
C VAL A 391 -3.81 -7.78 4.60
N TYR A 392 -4.56 -6.81 4.07
CA TYR A 392 -4.38 -6.36 2.69
C TYR A 392 -3.02 -5.68 2.48
N TRP A 393 -2.55 -4.87 3.42
CA TRP A 393 -1.21 -4.29 3.36
C TRP A 393 -0.11 -5.36 3.38
N GLY A 394 -0.25 -6.39 4.23
CA GLY A 394 0.66 -7.53 4.24
C GLY A 394 0.68 -8.29 2.91
N ALA A 395 -0.49 -8.49 2.29
CA ALA A 395 -0.59 -9.13 0.97
C ALA A 395 0.03 -8.28 -0.14
N ILE A 396 -0.19 -6.97 -0.13
CA ILE A 396 0.45 -6.03 -1.08
C ILE A 396 1.97 -6.08 -0.90
N LEU A 397 2.46 -6.00 0.33
CA LEU A 397 3.89 -6.06 0.63
C LEU A 397 4.50 -7.36 0.11
N PHE A 398 3.88 -8.51 0.38
CA PHE A 398 4.33 -9.79 -0.14
C PHE A 398 4.38 -9.82 -1.67
N ALA A 399 3.30 -9.38 -2.34
CA ALA A 399 3.24 -9.36 -3.81
C ALA A 399 4.28 -8.41 -4.42
N VAL A 400 4.52 -7.25 -3.81
CA VAL A 400 5.54 -6.29 -4.24
C VAL A 400 6.94 -6.87 -4.06
N ILE A 401 7.27 -7.44 -2.90
CA ILE A 401 8.59 -8.04 -2.68
C ILE A 401 8.82 -9.20 -3.66
N MET A 402 7.81 -10.06 -3.89
CA MET A 402 7.90 -11.13 -4.90
C MET A 402 8.13 -10.56 -6.30
N ALA A 403 7.40 -9.51 -6.70
CA ALA A 403 7.58 -8.88 -8.00
C ALA A 403 9.01 -8.29 -8.13
N LEU A 404 9.45 -7.51 -7.15
CA LEU A 404 10.79 -6.90 -7.14
C LEU A 404 11.92 -7.93 -7.23
N SER A 405 11.77 -9.09 -6.58
CA SER A 405 12.76 -10.17 -6.69
C SER A 405 13.01 -10.60 -8.14
N ARG A 406 12.00 -10.54 -9.02
CA ARG A 406 12.16 -10.91 -10.44
C ARG A 406 12.94 -9.88 -11.25
N LEU A 407 12.93 -8.61 -10.83
CA LEU A 407 13.75 -7.56 -11.43
C LEU A 407 15.21 -7.71 -11.01
N VAL A 408 15.47 -8.01 -9.73
CA VAL A 408 16.82 -8.29 -9.23
C VAL A 408 17.44 -9.47 -9.97
N ILE A 409 16.71 -10.57 -10.15
CA ILE A 409 17.23 -11.74 -10.89
C ILE A 409 17.37 -11.44 -12.40
N GLY A 410 16.72 -10.39 -12.92
CA GLY A 410 16.85 -9.99 -14.33
C GLY A 410 16.11 -10.87 -15.34
N VAL A 411 15.09 -11.62 -14.90
CA VAL A 411 14.35 -12.59 -15.76
C VAL A 411 13.05 -12.06 -16.36
N HIS A 412 12.63 -10.88 -15.92
CA HIS A 412 11.38 -10.25 -16.34
C HIS A 412 11.58 -8.74 -16.47
N TRP A 413 10.85 -8.15 -17.40
CA TRP A 413 10.71 -6.71 -17.54
C TRP A 413 9.70 -6.16 -16.52
N PHE A 414 9.85 -4.91 -16.10
CA PHE A 414 8.92 -4.27 -15.16
C PHE A 414 7.46 -4.33 -15.65
N SER A 415 7.24 -4.14 -16.94
CA SER A 415 5.92 -4.24 -17.54
C SER A 415 5.32 -5.66 -17.50
N ASP A 416 6.13 -6.73 -17.47
CA ASP A 416 5.65 -8.10 -17.26
C ASP A 416 5.06 -8.28 -15.86
N LEU A 417 5.67 -7.63 -14.86
CA LEU A 417 5.25 -7.66 -13.47
C LEU A 417 3.94 -6.88 -13.30
N VAL A 418 3.83 -5.70 -13.90
CA VAL A 418 2.58 -4.91 -13.88
C VAL A 418 1.45 -5.69 -14.56
N GLY A 419 1.71 -6.27 -15.74
CA GLY A 419 0.74 -7.11 -16.44
C GLY A 419 0.32 -8.33 -15.61
N GLY A 420 1.28 -9.02 -15.01
CA GLY A 420 1.02 -10.13 -14.10
C GLY A 420 0.17 -9.72 -12.88
N ALA A 421 0.52 -8.62 -12.22
CA ALA A 421 -0.23 -8.13 -11.07
C ALA A 421 -1.67 -7.77 -11.42
N LEU A 422 -1.90 -7.07 -12.53
CA LEU A 422 -3.24 -6.71 -13.01
C LEU A 422 -4.07 -7.96 -13.35
N LEU A 423 -3.46 -8.95 -14.02
CA LEU A 423 -4.10 -10.23 -14.32
C LEU A 423 -4.47 -10.99 -13.03
N GLY A 424 -3.59 -10.99 -12.03
CA GLY A 424 -3.88 -11.58 -10.72
C GLY A 424 -5.02 -10.88 -9.99
N LEU A 425 -5.15 -9.55 -10.12
CA LEU A 425 -6.27 -8.79 -9.56
C LEU A 425 -7.60 -9.13 -10.25
N VAL A 426 -7.60 -9.37 -11.58
CA VAL A 426 -8.79 -9.85 -12.30
C VAL A 426 -9.26 -11.17 -11.70
N VAL A 427 -8.36 -12.15 -11.54
CA VAL A 427 -8.70 -13.45 -10.95
C VAL A 427 -9.20 -13.31 -9.51
N CYS A 428 -8.53 -12.49 -8.68
CA CYS A 428 -9.01 -12.18 -7.35
C CYS A 428 -10.45 -11.62 -7.37
N ALA A 429 -10.74 -10.66 -8.25
CA ALA A 429 -12.06 -10.04 -8.35
C ALA A 429 -13.13 -11.06 -8.77
N LEU A 430 -12.85 -11.91 -9.76
CA LEU A 430 -13.75 -12.97 -10.22
C LEU A 430 -14.06 -13.97 -9.10
N VAL A 431 -13.03 -14.45 -8.38
CA VAL A 431 -13.21 -15.37 -7.26
C VAL A 431 -14.00 -14.72 -6.12
N GLN A 432 -13.75 -13.44 -5.81
CA GLN A 432 -14.51 -12.72 -4.79
C GLN A 432 -15.98 -12.54 -5.18
N LEU A 433 -16.27 -12.20 -6.44
CA LEU A 433 -17.64 -12.10 -6.95
C LEU A 433 -18.35 -13.45 -6.89
N ALA A 434 -17.70 -14.53 -7.35
CA ALA A 434 -18.23 -15.89 -7.27
C ALA A 434 -18.46 -16.34 -5.82
N TRP A 435 -17.57 -15.97 -4.90
CA TRP A 435 -17.74 -16.25 -3.48
C TRP A 435 -18.95 -15.51 -2.89
N GLN A 436 -19.09 -14.22 -3.19
CA GLN A 436 -20.14 -13.35 -2.66
C GLN A 436 -21.52 -13.61 -3.29
N ALA A 437 -21.57 -14.33 -4.41
CA ALA A 437 -22.81 -14.75 -5.06
C ALA A 437 -23.64 -15.75 -4.25
N ARG A 438 -23.13 -16.26 -3.11
CA ARG A 438 -23.93 -17.10 -2.19
C ARG A 438 -23.58 -16.79 -0.73
N PRO A 439 -24.56 -16.80 0.20
CA PRO A 439 -24.27 -16.80 1.63
C PRO A 439 -23.44 -18.02 1.99
N ARG A 440 -22.38 -17.84 2.80
CA ARG A 440 -21.50 -18.93 3.25
C ARG A 440 -21.18 -18.77 4.72
N ALA A 441 -21.02 -19.90 5.40
CA ALA A 441 -20.64 -19.92 6.80
C ALA A 441 -19.22 -19.35 6.99
N PRO A 442 -18.93 -18.70 8.12
CA PRO A 442 -17.58 -18.29 8.46
C PRO A 442 -16.65 -19.50 8.58
N LEU A 443 -15.36 -19.31 8.31
CA LEU A 443 -14.33 -20.35 8.40
C LEU A 443 -13.83 -20.57 9.84
N ALA A 444 -14.24 -19.71 10.79
CA ALA A 444 -13.92 -19.87 12.19
C ALA A 444 -14.60 -21.12 12.81
N PRO A 445 -13.92 -21.86 13.72
CA PRO A 445 -12.53 -21.68 14.14
C PRO A 445 -11.53 -22.25 13.12
N CYS A 446 -10.58 -21.41 12.69
CA CYS A 446 -9.51 -21.77 11.75
C CYS A 446 -8.15 -21.74 12.48
N PRO A 447 -7.32 -22.81 12.42
CA PRO A 447 -6.05 -22.89 13.12
C PRO A 447 -4.93 -22.15 12.36
N TRP A 448 -5.08 -20.84 12.19
CA TRP A 448 -4.20 -20.00 11.36
C TRP A 448 -2.70 -20.19 11.65
N ALA A 449 -2.32 -20.25 12.93
CA ALA A 449 -0.93 -20.41 13.35
C ALA A 449 -0.33 -21.73 12.87
N TRP A 450 -1.03 -22.85 13.09
CA TRP A 450 -0.54 -24.18 12.71
C TRP A 450 -0.46 -24.35 11.20
N LEU A 451 -1.44 -23.85 10.44
CA LEU A 451 -1.41 -23.88 8.98
C LEU A 451 -0.28 -23.01 8.43
N GLY A 452 -0.03 -21.84 9.03
CA GLY A 452 1.10 -20.98 8.71
C GLY A 452 2.45 -21.66 8.97
N ILE A 453 2.63 -22.27 10.15
CA ILE A 453 3.84 -23.02 10.51
C ILE A 453 4.06 -24.19 9.54
N GLY A 454 3.00 -24.95 9.23
CA GLY A 454 3.08 -26.04 8.24
C GLY A 454 3.51 -25.54 6.87
N SER A 455 2.99 -24.39 6.43
CA SER A 455 3.37 -23.78 5.14
C SER A 455 4.84 -23.36 5.13
N LEU A 456 5.31 -22.73 6.21
CA LEU A 456 6.70 -22.31 6.35
C LEU A 456 7.67 -23.51 6.39
N ALA A 457 7.30 -24.58 7.10
CA ALA A 457 8.11 -25.80 7.16
C ALA A 457 8.24 -26.47 5.78
N LEU A 458 7.14 -26.60 5.05
CA LEU A 458 7.17 -27.17 3.69
C LEU A 458 7.94 -26.29 2.70
N VAL A 459 7.81 -24.97 2.81
CA VAL A 459 8.58 -24.04 1.97
C VAL A 459 10.07 -24.10 2.29
N ALA A 460 10.45 -24.16 3.56
CA ALA A 460 11.85 -24.30 3.97
C ALA A 460 12.45 -25.61 3.44
N ALA A 461 11.72 -26.72 3.57
CA ALA A 461 12.10 -28.01 2.99
C ALA A 461 12.25 -27.92 1.45
N ARG A 462 11.31 -27.27 0.77
CA ARG A 462 11.37 -27.02 -0.68
C ARG A 462 12.59 -26.20 -1.07
N ILE A 463 12.92 -25.14 -0.35
CA ILE A 463 14.08 -24.27 -0.66
C ILE A 463 15.39 -25.05 -0.47
N ALA A 464 15.46 -25.88 0.58
CA ALA A 464 16.66 -26.63 0.94
C ALA A 464 16.95 -27.82 0.02
N TRP A 465 15.92 -28.54 -0.42
CA TRP A 465 16.09 -29.86 -1.03
C TRP A 465 15.72 -29.95 -2.50
N LEU A 466 14.92 -29.01 -3.03
CA LEU A 466 14.43 -29.08 -4.40
C LEU A 466 15.00 -27.97 -5.30
N PRO A 467 15.38 -28.29 -6.55
CA PRO A 467 15.83 -27.30 -7.53
C PRO A 467 14.70 -26.30 -7.90
N PRO A 468 15.04 -25.16 -8.53
CA PRO A 468 14.05 -24.24 -9.09
C PRO A 468 13.29 -24.88 -10.27
N VAL A 469 12.01 -24.53 -10.43
CA VAL A 469 11.13 -25.05 -11.50
C VAL A 469 10.34 -23.93 -12.18
#